data_AF-A0AAD7N5T1-F1
#
_entry.id   AF-A0AAD7N5T1-F1
#
_cell.length_a   1.000
_cell.length_b   1.000
_cell.length_c   1.000
_cell.angle_alpha   90.00
_cell.angle_beta   90.00
_cell.angle_gamma   90.00
#
_symmetry.space_group_name_H-M   'P 1'
#
loop_
_entity.id
_entity.type
_entity.pdbx_description
1 polymer ?
#
loop_
_entity_poly.entity_id
_entity_poly.type
_entity_poly.pdbx_seq_one_letter_code
_entity_poly.pdbx_strand_id
1 'polypeptide(L)'
;MDATDASPRIESEMSQHQRGLVDHCLEEGQYESAIDILAQLRSLHHKPSAAHVRQLLFMALYDGRSEKAHVDLSLSPSKKQKKSHLLPSSAATHSAQQLLASFATTNSPAAVIRTLRPSEADPDDDNECFVATESLCITRCRNCWEILVEGFLDPHQMLSSTPKGKGKQREADLTDLSFSERAPVGEIAWPVLDWLLIIFERDEQENTLLPRHSPLLLEQLGSSARRETNAPLNIVMHCLQQSDRRRRLMGSRLMNLLINLSATTHLDFPMLVVSLFSRLSASSLEDISSLMSNLSPTPAVFKFKVALYQKYFSDSNDVAKVGVRPRPQARAQPKGSPAKPRDLAQPVSLVNKSRAPSSAEILRLMEAKTFSSVNTAASPLRMKFELLVSYNAFQTDAPPADRDPEWPNLLRNGAMARTLDAAFGCKGAAAEEGESYRVLLDAILNVY
;
A
#
# COMPACT_ATOMS: atom_id res chain seq x y z
N MET A 1 11.46 -34.35 0.99
CA MET A 1 11.72 -32.91 0.83
C MET A 1 12.36 -32.46 2.13
N ASP A 2 13.68 -32.43 2.16
CA ASP A 2 14.42 -32.02 3.33
C ASP A 2 14.14 -30.54 3.59
N ALA A 3 13.65 -30.24 4.79
CA ALA A 3 13.66 -28.89 5.33
C ALA A 3 15.14 -28.52 5.56
N THR A 4 15.82 -28.11 4.48
CA THR A 4 17.15 -27.52 4.58
C THR A 4 17.04 -26.34 5.53
N ASP A 5 17.72 -26.48 6.66
CA ASP A 5 17.88 -25.50 7.73
C ASP A 5 18.39 -24.19 7.11
N ALA A 6 17.45 -23.31 6.76
CA ALA A 6 17.72 -22.03 6.12
C ALA A 6 18.25 -21.08 7.18
N SER A 7 19.52 -21.26 7.54
CA SER A 7 20.26 -20.30 8.35
C SER A 7 20.01 -18.89 7.79
N PRO A 8 19.72 -17.89 8.64
CA PRO A 8 19.41 -16.55 8.18
C PRO A 8 20.56 -16.06 7.30
N ARG A 9 20.24 -15.61 6.09
CA ARG A 9 21.24 -15.09 5.15
C ARG A 9 21.82 -13.81 5.75
N ILE A 10 23.03 -13.90 6.29
CA ILE A 10 23.74 -12.73 6.81
C ILE A 10 24.42 -12.05 5.63
N GLU A 11 23.87 -10.92 5.21
CA GLU A 11 24.49 -10.04 4.22
C GLU A 11 25.56 -9.18 4.90
N SER A 12 26.79 -9.24 4.40
CA SER A 12 27.91 -8.44 4.87
C SER A 12 27.84 -7.02 4.31
N GLU A 13 28.38 -6.05 5.03
CA GLU A 13 28.51 -4.69 4.52
C GLU A 13 29.57 -4.62 3.42
N MET A 14 29.34 -3.75 2.44
CA MET A 14 30.36 -3.41 1.46
C MET A 14 31.63 -2.90 2.15
N SER A 15 32.78 -3.39 1.71
CA SER A 15 34.07 -2.92 2.25
C SER A 15 34.25 -1.42 1.98
N GLN A 16 35.07 -0.76 2.80
CA GLN A 16 35.37 0.66 2.62
C GLN A 16 35.95 0.95 1.22
N HIS A 17 36.78 0.04 0.69
CA HIS A 17 37.35 0.17 -0.65
C HIS A 17 36.26 0.09 -1.74
N GLN A 18 35.35 -0.87 -1.64
CA GLN A 18 34.22 -0.99 -2.58
C GLN A 18 33.32 0.25 -2.56
N ARG A 19 33.09 0.83 -1.37
CA ARG A 19 32.34 2.07 -1.23
C ARG A 19 33.07 3.23 -1.90
N GLY A 20 34.35 3.41 -1.58
CA GLY A 20 35.17 4.49 -2.13
C GLY A 20 35.27 4.50 -3.67
N LEU A 21 35.24 3.33 -4.32
CA LEU A 21 35.19 3.26 -5.79
C LEU A 21 33.91 3.89 -6.37
N VAL A 22 32.78 3.65 -5.72
CA VAL A 22 31.48 4.20 -6.11
C VAL A 22 31.43 5.69 -5.79
N ASP A 23 31.85 6.05 -4.57
CA ASP A 23 31.84 7.44 -4.08
C ASP A 23 32.68 8.34 -4.99
N HIS A 24 33.88 7.90 -5.38
CA HIS A 24 34.74 8.64 -6.31
C HIS A 24 34.07 8.93 -7.66
N CYS A 25 33.38 7.94 -8.24
CA CYS A 25 32.65 8.14 -9.49
C CYS A 25 31.48 9.12 -9.33
N LEU A 26 30.79 9.08 -8.19
CA LEU A 26 29.68 10.00 -7.90
C LEU A 26 30.17 11.44 -7.67
N GLU A 27 31.31 11.62 -7.00
CA GLU A 27 31.97 12.92 -6.79
C GLU A 27 32.39 13.56 -8.12
N GLU A 28 32.88 12.75 -9.07
CA GLU A 28 33.25 13.21 -10.41
C GLU A 28 32.04 13.44 -11.35
N GLY A 29 30.81 13.16 -10.89
CA GLY A 29 29.59 13.27 -11.71
C GLY A 29 29.45 12.16 -12.75
N GLN A 30 30.22 11.06 -12.64
CA GLN A 30 30.16 9.89 -13.52
C GLN A 30 29.08 8.90 -13.02
N TYR A 31 27.83 9.35 -12.98
CA TYR A 31 26.73 8.60 -12.38
C TYR A 31 26.52 7.22 -12.99
N GLU A 32 26.60 7.08 -14.32
CA GLU A 32 26.46 5.81 -15.02
C GLU A 32 27.55 4.82 -14.63
N SER A 33 28.81 5.28 -14.54
CA SER A 33 29.93 4.44 -14.13
C SER A 33 29.80 3.99 -12.68
N ALA A 34 29.36 4.89 -11.79
CA ALA A 34 29.06 4.54 -10.40
C ALA A 34 27.97 3.46 -10.29
N ILE A 35 26.90 3.58 -11.09
CA ILE A 35 25.80 2.60 -11.16
C ILE A 35 26.30 1.26 -11.70
N ASP A 36 27.13 1.26 -12.74
CA ASP A 36 27.71 0.03 -13.30
C ASP A 36 28.61 -0.68 -12.30
N ILE A 37 29.43 0.06 -11.54
CA ILE A 37 30.25 -0.49 -10.45
C ILE A 37 29.35 -1.11 -9.37
N LEU A 38 28.30 -0.40 -8.93
CA LEU A 38 27.34 -0.95 -7.96
C LEU A 38 26.64 -2.20 -8.49
N ALA A 39 26.30 -2.24 -9.78
CA ALA A 39 25.69 -3.40 -10.42
C ALA A 39 26.63 -4.61 -10.43
N GLN A 40 27.93 -4.39 -10.63
CA GLN A 40 28.97 -5.44 -10.56
C GLN A 40 29.22 -5.91 -9.12
N LEU A 41 29.09 -5.02 -8.14
CA LEU A 41 29.27 -5.33 -6.72
C LEU A 41 28.03 -6.00 -6.09
N ARG A 42 26.87 -5.94 -6.76
CA ARG A 42 25.64 -6.59 -6.32
C ARG A 42 25.85 -8.08 -6.11
N SER A 43 25.51 -8.56 -4.92
CA SER A 43 25.67 -9.96 -4.53
C SER A 43 24.62 -10.37 -3.50
N LEU A 44 24.27 -11.65 -3.46
CA LEU A 44 23.43 -12.23 -2.40
C LEU A 44 24.09 -12.18 -1.02
N HIS A 45 25.40 -11.97 -0.96
CA HIS A 45 26.19 -11.99 0.28
C HIS A 45 26.57 -10.60 0.78
N HIS A 46 26.34 -9.54 0.00
CA HIS A 46 26.72 -8.18 0.35
C HIS A 46 25.52 -7.25 0.20
N LYS A 47 25.18 -6.54 1.28
CA LYS A 47 24.14 -5.50 1.22
C LYS A 47 24.71 -4.20 0.65
N PRO A 48 23.98 -3.49 -0.22
CA PRO A 48 24.40 -2.17 -0.69
C PRO A 48 24.48 -1.18 0.48
N SER A 49 25.37 -0.19 0.37
CA SER A 49 25.45 0.91 1.35
C SER A 49 24.13 1.68 1.40
N ALA A 50 23.71 2.09 2.60
CA ALA A 50 22.49 2.87 2.75
C ALA A 50 22.55 4.21 2.00
N ALA A 51 23.72 4.87 2.01
CA ALA A 51 23.95 6.09 1.24
C ALA A 51 23.76 5.86 -0.26
N HIS A 52 24.33 4.78 -0.82
CA HIS A 52 24.21 4.46 -2.24
C HIS A 52 22.77 4.17 -2.65
N VAL A 53 21.99 3.45 -1.83
CA VAL A 53 20.56 3.22 -2.12
C VAL A 53 19.77 4.53 -2.12
N ARG A 54 20.03 5.44 -1.17
CA ARG A 54 19.39 6.77 -1.15
C ARG A 54 19.75 7.62 -2.35
N GLN A 55 21.03 7.64 -2.74
CA GLN A 55 21.50 8.35 -3.92
C GLN A 55 20.87 7.76 -5.21
N LEU A 56 20.79 6.44 -5.33
CA LEU A 56 20.08 5.77 -6.44
C LEU A 56 18.61 6.16 -6.50
N LEU A 57 17.93 6.24 -5.36
CA LEU A 57 16.54 6.68 -5.30
C LEU A 57 16.36 8.14 -5.71
N PHE A 58 17.25 9.02 -5.25
CA PHE A 58 17.27 10.41 -5.70
C PHE A 58 17.44 10.50 -7.22
N MET A 59 18.40 9.76 -7.79
CA MET A 59 18.62 9.71 -9.24
C MET A 59 17.42 9.12 -9.99
N ALA A 60 16.78 8.09 -9.44
CA ALA A 60 15.60 7.44 -10.02
C ALA A 60 14.35 8.35 -10.03
N LEU A 61 14.27 9.29 -9.07
CA LEU A 61 13.22 10.30 -8.95
C LEU A 61 13.60 11.62 -9.66
N TYR A 62 14.68 11.66 -10.43
CA TYR A 62 15.07 12.88 -11.13
C TYR A 62 14.43 12.96 -12.52
N ASP A 63 13.64 14.01 -12.80
CA ASP A 63 12.91 14.15 -14.08
C ASP A 63 13.77 14.73 -15.23
N GLY A 64 14.88 15.42 -14.93
CA GLY A 64 15.72 16.10 -15.94
C GLY A 64 15.05 17.22 -16.75
N ARG A 65 13.70 17.30 -16.77
CA ARG A 65 12.90 18.31 -17.47
C ARG A 65 12.78 19.60 -16.67
N SER A 66 12.88 19.52 -15.34
CA SER A 66 12.74 20.66 -14.43
C SER A 66 13.80 21.76 -14.66
N GLU A 67 15.01 21.39 -15.11
CA GLU A 67 16.07 22.37 -15.37
C GLU A 67 15.71 23.41 -16.44
N LYS A 68 14.94 23.01 -17.46
CA LYS A 68 14.62 23.91 -18.59
C LYS A 68 13.66 25.02 -18.19
N ALA A 69 12.91 24.85 -17.10
CA ALA A 69 11.94 25.83 -16.63
C ALA A 69 12.56 26.95 -15.78
N HIS A 70 13.73 26.71 -15.17
CA HIS A 70 14.31 27.59 -14.14
C HIS A 70 15.77 27.98 -14.40
N VAL A 71 16.17 28.12 -15.66
CA VAL A 71 17.46 28.75 -15.98
C VAL A 71 17.39 30.23 -15.61
N ASP A 72 17.90 30.55 -14.42
CA ASP A 72 18.09 31.91 -13.98
C ASP A 72 19.00 32.63 -15.01
N LEU A 73 18.40 33.51 -15.81
CA LEU A 73 19.08 34.20 -16.91
C LEU A 73 20.22 35.08 -16.38
N SER A 74 20.24 35.37 -15.07
CA SER A 74 21.25 36.18 -14.38
C SER A 74 22.61 35.48 -14.15
N LEU A 75 22.70 34.15 -14.28
CA LEU A 75 23.94 33.42 -14.05
C LEU A 75 24.88 33.45 -15.29
N SER A 76 26.15 33.80 -15.06
CA SER A 76 27.22 33.79 -16.08
C SER A 76 27.41 32.38 -16.69
N PRO A 77 27.65 32.26 -18.02
CA PRO A 77 27.75 30.98 -18.73
C PRO A 77 28.70 29.96 -18.09
N SER A 78 29.85 30.40 -17.56
CA SER A 78 30.83 29.52 -16.91
C SER A 78 30.34 28.92 -15.60
N LYS A 79 29.39 29.56 -14.91
CA LYS A 79 28.74 29.00 -13.70
C LYS A 79 27.60 28.04 -14.04
N LYS A 80 26.97 28.20 -15.22
CA LYS A 80 25.92 27.31 -15.72
C LYS A 80 26.50 25.94 -16.11
N GLN A 81 27.62 25.91 -16.83
CA GLN A 81 28.27 24.67 -17.25
C GLN A 81 28.73 23.79 -16.07
N LYS A 82 29.20 24.40 -14.96
CA LYS A 82 29.62 23.62 -13.78
C LYS A 82 28.48 22.91 -13.05
N LYS A 83 27.25 23.43 -13.13
CA LYS A 83 26.10 22.84 -12.43
C LYS A 83 25.44 21.70 -13.21
N SER A 84 25.41 21.78 -14.54
CA SER A 84 24.79 20.74 -15.37
C SER A 84 25.50 19.38 -15.28
N HIS A 85 26.82 19.37 -14.99
CA HIS A 85 27.57 18.13 -14.77
C HIS A 85 27.27 17.46 -13.43
N LEU A 86 26.63 18.17 -12.49
CA LEU A 86 26.31 17.66 -11.15
C LEU A 86 24.92 17.00 -11.08
N LEU A 87 24.18 16.97 -12.18
CA LEU A 87 22.81 16.47 -12.19
C LEU A 87 22.72 15.14 -12.94
N PRO A 88 21.90 14.19 -12.45
CA PRO A 88 21.76 12.89 -13.09
C PRO A 88 21.26 13.04 -14.52
N SER A 89 21.92 12.36 -15.45
CA SER A 89 21.45 12.26 -16.83
C SER A 89 20.19 11.38 -16.92
N SER A 90 19.42 11.49 -18.01
CA SER A 90 18.30 10.57 -18.24
C SER A 90 18.74 9.11 -18.34
N ALA A 91 19.98 8.84 -18.79
CA ALA A 91 20.54 7.49 -18.83
C ALA A 91 20.85 7.00 -17.42
N ALA A 92 21.48 7.84 -16.58
CA ALA A 92 21.73 7.55 -15.18
C ALA A 92 20.43 7.29 -14.39
N THR A 93 19.38 8.11 -14.59
CA THR A 93 18.07 7.89 -13.98
C THR A 93 17.49 6.52 -14.33
N HIS A 94 17.52 6.15 -15.62
CA HIS A 94 17.02 4.84 -16.05
C HIS A 94 17.87 3.69 -15.50
N SER A 95 19.20 3.79 -15.55
CA SER A 95 20.10 2.78 -14.97
C SER A 95 19.91 2.64 -13.45
N ALA A 96 19.67 3.74 -12.74
CA ALA A 96 19.36 3.72 -11.30
C ALA A 96 18.05 2.98 -11.02
N GLN A 97 16.99 3.23 -11.80
CA GLN A 97 15.72 2.49 -11.69
C GLN A 97 15.91 0.98 -11.92
N GLN A 98 16.67 0.60 -12.93
CA GLN A 98 16.98 -0.80 -13.22
C GLN A 98 17.81 -1.46 -12.11
N LEU A 99 18.80 -0.74 -11.56
CA LEU A 99 19.63 -1.24 -10.47
C LEU A 99 18.82 -1.38 -9.17
N LEU A 100 17.92 -0.45 -8.86
CA LEU A 100 17.02 -0.57 -7.71
C LEU A 100 16.14 -1.82 -7.83
N ALA A 101 15.51 -2.05 -8.98
CA ALA A 101 14.75 -3.29 -9.23
C ALA A 101 15.62 -4.56 -9.11
N SER A 102 16.87 -4.46 -9.56
CA SER A 102 17.88 -5.52 -9.43
C SER A 102 18.26 -5.80 -7.96
N PHE A 103 18.38 -4.77 -7.11
CA PHE A 103 18.59 -4.96 -5.67
C PHE A 103 17.35 -5.55 -5.00
N ALA A 104 16.15 -5.11 -5.36
CA ALA A 104 14.91 -5.65 -4.83
C ALA A 104 14.71 -7.14 -5.12
N THR A 105 15.37 -7.70 -6.13
CA THR A 105 15.32 -9.13 -6.48
C THR A 105 16.51 -9.95 -5.97
N THR A 106 17.63 -9.29 -5.65
CA THR A 106 18.87 -9.97 -5.23
C THR A 106 19.04 -9.93 -3.72
N ASN A 107 18.95 -8.75 -3.12
CA ASN A 107 19.17 -8.57 -1.70
C ASN A 107 17.91 -8.89 -0.89
N SER A 108 18.08 -9.06 0.42
CA SER A 108 16.97 -9.19 1.35
C SER A 108 16.16 -7.88 1.41
N PRO A 109 14.82 -7.95 1.54
CA PRO A 109 13.97 -6.77 1.64
C PRO A 109 14.41 -5.79 2.73
N ALA A 110 14.82 -6.32 3.89
CA ALA A 110 15.25 -5.52 5.03
C ALA A 110 16.56 -4.77 4.76
N ALA A 111 17.51 -5.38 4.05
CA ALA A 111 18.78 -4.75 3.70
C ALA A 111 18.58 -3.53 2.78
N VAL A 112 17.56 -3.58 1.92
CA VAL A 112 17.27 -2.51 0.96
C VAL A 112 16.39 -1.42 1.58
N ILE A 113 15.26 -1.75 2.21
CA ILE A 113 14.30 -0.72 2.66
C ILE A 113 14.77 0.05 3.91
N ARG A 114 15.53 -0.60 4.81
CA ARG A 114 15.96 0.06 6.07
C ARG A 114 16.94 1.19 5.81
N THR A 115 17.55 1.23 4.62
CA THR A 115 18.40 2.33 4.16
C THR A 115 17.67 3.68 4.04
N LEU A 116 16.33 3.65 3.93
CA LEU A 116 15.49 4.84 3.88
C LEU A 116 15.33 5.51 5.25
N ARG A 117 15.66 4.82 6.34
CA ARG A 117 15.63 5.43 7.67
C ARG A 117 16.86 6.30 7.89
N PRO A 118 16.72 7.41 8.63
CA PRO A 118 17.87 8.09 9.21
C PRO A 118 18.68 7.07 10.01
N SER A 119 19.95 6.88 9.63
CA SER A 119 20.91 6.20 10.50
C SER A 119 21.27 7.17 11.62
N GLU A 120 21.18 6.76 12.88
CA GLU A 120 21.71 7.57 14.00
C GLU A 120 23.24 7.75 13.93
N ALA A 121 23.89 6.94 13.10
CA ALA A 121 25.33 6.91 12.90
C ALA A 121 25.71 7.22 11.45
N ASP A 122 25.04 8.18 10.79
CA ASP A 122 25.71 8.88 9.70
C ASP A 122 26.66 9.89 10.37
N PRO A 123 27.97 9.59 10.53
CA PRO A 123 28.93 10.61 10.94
C PRO A 123 28.80 11.79 9.98
N ASP A 124 29.23 12.98 10.43
CA ASP A 124 29.49 14.14 9.58
C ASP A 124 30.59 13.78 8.55
N ASP A 125 30.23 12.90 7.63
CA ASP A 125 31.01 12.50 6.48
C ASP A 125 30.81 13.68 5.54
N ASP A 126 31.86 14.49 5.40
CA ASP A 126 32.00 15.60 4.47
C ASP A 126 31.87 15.08 3.02
N ASN A 127 30.71 14.54 2.69
CA ASN A 127 30.38 14.01 1.38
C ASN A 127 30.16 15.21 0.47
N GLU A 128 31.24 15.61 -0.22
CA GLU A 128 31.26 16.76 -1.13
C GLU A 128 30.42 16.53 -2.40
N CYS A 129 29.98 15.30 -2.67
CA CYS A 129 29.15 14.99 -3.83
C CYS A 129 27.74 15.62 -3.73
N PHE A 130 27.33 16.27 -4.81
CA PHE A 130 26.01 16.90 -4.95
C PHE A 130 24.86 15.91 -4.68
N VAL A 131 24.87 14.74 -5.33
CA VAL A 131 23.78 13.74 -5.18
C VAL A 131 23.75 13.18 -3.76
N ALA A 132 24.90 13.02 -3.11
CA ALA A 132 24.96 12.61 -1.70
C ALA A 132 24.20 13.61 -0.82
N THR A 133 24.50 14.90 -0.98
CA THR A 133 23.86 15.98 -0.23
C THR A 133 22.36 16.06 -0.50
N GLU A 134 21.94 16.05 -1.76
CA GLU A 134 20.52 16.20 -2.13
C GLU A 134 19.69 14.97 -1.72
N SER A 135 20.27 13.76 -1.79
CA SER A 135 19.58 12.53 -1.38
C SER A 135 19.20 12.48 0.10
N LEU A 136 19.80 13.33 0.95
CA LEU A 136 19.42 13.47 2.35
C LEU A 136 18.00 14.01 2.52
N CYS A 137 17.36 14.57 1.49
CA CYS A 137 15.94 14.90 1.56
C CYS A 137 15.05 13.65 1.81
N ILE A 138 15.49 12.47 1.37
CA ILE A 138 14.78 11.21 1.57
C ILE A 138 14.74 10.82 3.05
N THR A 139 15.81 11.07 3.81
CA THR A 139 15.84 10.73 5.25
C THR A 139 14.92 11.62 6.08
N ARG A 140 14.51 12.78 5.54
CA ARG A 140 13.54 13.67 6.18
C ARG A 140 12.11 13.18 6.04
N CYS A 141 11.84 12.22 5.16
CA CYS A 141 10.52 11.63 4.98
C CYS A 141 10.18 10.76 6.19
N ARG A 142 8.94 10.85 6.68
CA ARG A 142 8.48 10.02 7.81
C ARG A 142 8.27 8.57 7.42
N ASN A 143 7.92 8.35 6.15
CA ASN A 143 7.66 7.06 5.57
C ASN A 143 7.99 7.07 4.07
N CYS A 144 8.11 5.89 3.48
CA CYS A 144 8.41 5.73 2.06
C CYS A 144 7.30 6.19 1.09
N TRP A 145 6.12 6.57 1.57
CA TRP A 145 5.04 7.05 0.68
C TRP A 145 5.25 8.52 0.31
N GLU A 146 5.90 9.31 1.17
CA GLU A 146 6.16 10.73 0.95
C GLU A 146 7.10 10.97 -0.25
N ILE A 147 8.05 10.06 -0.52
CA ILE A 147 8.95 10.16 -1.68
C ILE A 147 8.25 9.96 -3.03
N LEU A 148 7.02 9.42 -3.02
CA LEU A 148 6.25 9.14 -4.24
C LEU A 148 5.43 10.33 -4.69
N VAL A 149 5.14 11.27 -3.79
CA VAL A 149 4.23 12.39 -4.04
C VAL A 149 4.76 13.25 -5.20
N GLU A 150 3.84 13.71 -6.05
CA GLU A 150 4.20 14.61 -7.15
C GLU A 150 4.95 15.85 -6.65
N GLY A 151 6.04 16.19 -7.34
CA GLY A 151 6.87 17.34 -6.96
C GLY A 151 7.71 17.12 -5.71
N PHE A 152 7.99 15.86 -5.31
CA PHE A 152 8.88 15.55 -4.18
C PHE A 152 10.25 16.24 -4.30
N LEU A 153 10.88 16.21 -5.49
CA LEU A 153 12.16 16.87 -5.77
C LEU A 153 12.02 18.28 -6.38
N ASP A 154 10.88 18.96 -6.18
CA ASP A 154 10.71 20.32 -6.70
C ASP A 154 11.72 21.28 -6.02
N PRO A 155 12.60 21.95 -6.80
CA PRO A 155 13.62 22.86 -6.26
C PRO A 155 13.06 23.94 -5.32
N HIS A 156 11.82 24.39 -5.54
CA HIS A 156 11.18 25.41 -4.67
C HIS A 156 11.00 24.92 -3.24
N GLN A 157 10.73 23.62 -3.05
CA GLN A 157 10.62 23.02 -1.73
C GLN A 157 11.99 22.81 -1.08
N MET A 158 12.98 22.37 -1.87
CA MET A 158 14.32 22.08 -1.33
C MET A 158 14.99 23.35 -0.80
N LEU A 159 14.88 24.47 -1.51
CA LEU A 159 15.47 25.76 -1.11
C LEU A 159 14.83 26.35 0.16
N SER A 160 13.53 26.13 0.39
CA SER A 160 12.82 26.61 1.58
C SER A 160 13.25 25.94 2.89
N SER A 161 13.91 24.77 2.79
CA SER A 161 14.30 23.96 3.95
C SER A 161 15.74 24.18 4.43
N THR A 162 16.52 25.05 3.77
CA THR A 162 17.91 25.28 4.18
C THR A 162 17.96 26.04 5.51
N PRO A 163 18.58 25.49 6.57
CA PRO A 163 18.62 26.09 7.90
C PRO A 163 19.63 27.24 7.93
N LYS A 164 19.38 28.32 7.19
CA LYS A 164 20.19 29.54 7.26
C LYS A 164 19.66 30.43 8.39
N GLY A 165 20.13 30.14 9.59
CA GLY A 165 20.14 31.08 10.71
C GLY A 165 19.54 30.50 11.98
N LYS A 166 20.29 30.62 13.09
CA LYS A 166 19.84 30.41 14.48
C LYS A 166 18.79 31.45 14.89
N GLY A 167 17.69 31.53 14.15
CA GLY A 167 16.52 32.33 14.46
C GLY A 167 15.39 31.40 14.89
N LYS A 168 14.91 31.57 16.12
CA LYS A 168 13.80 30.86 16.75
C LYS A 168 12.69 30.54 15.74
N GLN A 169 12.70 29.32 15.20
CA GLN A 169 11.68 28.82 14.28
C GLN A 169 10.36 28.78 15.04
N ARG A 170 9.49 29.76 14.77
CA ARG A 170 8.05 29.52 14.93
C ARG A 170 7.73 28.42 13.94
N GLU A 171 7.19 27.30 14.42
CA GLU A 171 6.41 26.36 13.60
C GLU A 171 5.33 27.19 12.90
N ALA A 172 5.66 27.72 11.73
CA ALA A 172 4.67 28.23 10.82
C ALA A 172 3.96 26.97 10.31
N ASP A 173 2.68 26.92 10.62
CA ASP A 173 1.70 25.90 10.25
C ASP A 173 1.57 25.84 8.70
N LEU A 174 2.63 25.36 8.03
CA LEU A 174 2.71 25.15 6.58
C LEU A 174 1.92 23.91 6.13
N THR A 175 1.09 23.37 7.02
CA THR A 175 0.45 22.08 6.87
C THR A 175 -0.80 22.11 5.98
N ASP A 176 -1.39 23.27 5.66
CA ASP A 176 -2.85 23.24 5.45
C ASP A 176 -3.41 23.54 4.05
N LEU A 177 -2.67 24.06 3.04
CA LEU A 177 -3.36 24.55 1.82
C LEU A 177 -2.85 24.14 0.43
N SER A 178 -1.67 23.54 0.23
CA SER A 178 -1.20 23.19 -1.14
C SER A 178 -0.87 21.72 -1.38
N PHE A 179 -0.79 20.88 -0.34
CA PHE A 179 -0.53 19.45 -0.54
C PHE A 179 -1.76 18.68 -1.03
N SER A 180 -2.97 19.23 -0.91
CA SER A 180 -4.20 18.52 -1.29
C SER A 180 -4.40 18.37 -2.80
N GLU A 181 -3.68 19.13 -3.63
CA GLU A 181 -3.83 19.08 -5.10
C GLU A 181 -2.82 18.17 -5.79
N ARG A 182 -1.77 17.73 -5.10
CA ARG A 182 -0.70 16.93 -5.70
C ARG A 182 -1.13 15.49 -5.88
N ALA A 183 -0.76 14.88 -7.01
CA ALA A 183 -1.01 13.47 -7.20
C ALA A 183 -0.27 12.64 -6.13
N PRO A 184 -0.90 11.61 -5.53
CA PRO A 184 -0.25 10.72 -4.57
C PRO A 184 0.99 10.01 -5.13
N VAL A 185 1.09 9.87 -6.45
CA VAL A 185 2.24 9.32 -7.16
C VAL A 185 2.58 10.24 -8.33
N GLY A 186 3.76 10.84 -8.32
CA GLY A 186 4.27 11.65 -9.43
C GLY A 186 4.59 10.80 -10.67
N GLU A 187 4.59 11.42 -11.85
CA GLU A 187 4.78 10.72 -13.13
C GLU A 187 6.13 9.99 -13.24
N ILE A 188 7.16 10.49 -12.55
CA ILE A 188 8.50 9.88 -12.46
C ILE A 188 8.62 8.83 -11.34
N ALA A 189 7.67 8.78 -10.40
CA ALA A 189 7.76 7.94 -9.20
C ALA A 189 7.19 6.53 -9.40
N TRP A 190 6.54 6.24 -10.54
CA TRP A 190 5.97 4.92 -10.82
C TRP A 190 6.98 3.75 -10.75
N PRO A 191 8.21 3.87 -11.29
CA PRO A 191 9.21 2.81 -11.12
C PRO A 191 9.62 2.60 -9.66
N VAL A 192 9.64 3.66 -8.85
CA VAL A 192 9.95 3.58 -7.41
C VAL A 192 8.81 2.94 -6.63
N LEU A 193 7.55 3.22 -6.97
CA LEU A 193 6.41 2.51 -6.40
C LEU A 193 6.48 1.01 -6.72
N ASP A 194 6.78 0.64 -7.97
CA ASP A 194 6.94 -0.77 -8.35
C ASP A 194 8.02 -1.47 -7.52
N TRP A 195 9.16 -0.80 -7.38
CA TRP A 195 10.29 -1.26 -6.57
C TRP A 195 9.92 -1.48 -5.10
N LEU A 196 9.21 -0.53 -4.47
CA LEU A 196 8.70 -0.68 -3.11
C LEU A 196 7.75 -1.89 -2.99
N LEU A 197 6.85 -2.08 -3.96
CA LEU A 197 5.92 -3.21 -3.95
C LEU A 197 6.64 -4.55 -4.08
N ILE A 198 7.65 -4.66 -4.95
CA ILE A 198 8.47 -5.87 -5.07
C ILE A 198 9.14 -6.21 -3.73
N ILE A 199 9.69 -5.20 -3.04
CA ILE A 199 10.32 -5.39 -1.73
C ILE A 199 9.31 -5.90 -0.70
N PHE A 200 8.15 -5.25 -0.57
CA PHE A 200 7.14 -5.65 0.42
C PHE A 200 6.52 -7.01 0.12
N GLU A 201 6.29 -7.35 -1.14
CA GLU A 201 5.81 -8.67 -1.54
C GLU A 201 6.83 -9.77 -1.22
N ARG A 202 8.12 -9.52 -1.48
CA ARG A 202 9.18 -10.46 -1.09
C ARG A 202 9.30 -10.58 0.42
N ASP A 203 9.20 -9.48 1.16
CA ASP A 203 9.21 -9.50 2.63
C ASP A 203 8.05 -10.32 3.20
N GLU A 204 6.85 -10.20 2.62
CA GLU A 204 5.70 -11.03 2.98
C GLU A 204 5.91 -12.50 2.64
N GLN A 205 6.55 -12.81 1.51
CA GLN A 205 6.86 -14.19 1.09
C GLN A 205 7.93 -14.86 1.95
N GLU A 206 8.96 -14.09 2.34
CA GLU A 206 10.06 -14.56 3.19
C GLU A 206 9.64 -14.68 4.66
N ASN A 207 8.58 -13.97 5.08
CA ASN A 207 8.04 -14.07 6.43
C ASN A 207 7.29 -15.40 6.65
N THR A 208 7.80 -16.22 7.57
CA THR A 208 7.22 -17.53 7.92
C THR A 208 6.06 -17.43 8.92
N LEU A 209 5.83 -16.25 9.52
CA LEU A 209 4.75 -16.05 10.48
C LEU A 209 3.37 -16.15 9.84
N LEU A 210 2.41 -16.70 10.59
CA LEU A 210 1.00 -16.76 10.20
C LEU A 210 0.17 -15.75 11.04
N PRO A 211 -0.67 -14.92 10.40
CA PRO A 211 -0.85 -14.80 8.95
C PRO A 211 0.36 -14.12 8.30
N ARG A 212 0.67 -14.52 7.05
CA ARG A 212 1.75 -13.90 6.27
C ARG A 212 1.41 -12.44 6.03
N HIS A 213 2.38 -11.58 6.34
CA HIS A 213 2.32 -10.14 6.13
C HIS A 213 3.75 -9.62 6.01
N SER A 214 3.92 -8.42 5.45
CA SER A 214 5.21 -7.72 5.43
C SER A 214 5.41 -6.90 6.71
N PRO A 215 6.37 -7.25 7.61
CA PRO A 215 6.73 -6.40 8.73
C PRO A 215 7.32 -5.07 8.28
N LEU A 216 8.03 -5.04 7.15
CA LEU A 216 8.63 -3.80 6.63
C LEU A 216 7.55 -2.81 6.19
N LEU A 217 6.48 -3.27 5.52
CA LEU A 217 5.32 -2.44 5.21
C LEU A 217 4.69 -1.89 6.50
N LEU A 218 4.53 -2.75 7.51
CA LEU A 218 3.98 -2.35 8.80
C LEU A 218 4.79 -1.22 9.45
N GLU A 219 6.11 -1.30 9.41
CA GLU A 219 6.98 -0.25 9.94
C GLU A 219 6.84 1.08 9.16
N GLN A 220 6.49 1.04 7.87
CA GLN A 220 6.25 2.23 7.04
C GLN A 220 4.87 2.87 7.27
N LEU A 221 3.94 2.20 7.96
CA LEU A 221 2.67 2.79 8.36
C LEU A 221 2.77 3.63 9.64
N GLY A 222 3.96 3.69 10.27
CA GLY A 222 4.19 4.44 11.50
C GLY A 222 4.15 3.57 12.77
N SER A 223 4.07 4.23 13.92
CA SER A 223 4.13 3.56 15.23
C SER A 223 2.82 2.84 15.56
N SER A 224 2.87 1.88 16.50
CA SER A 224 1.71 1.09 16.92
C SER A 224 0.50 1.92 17.40
N ALA A 225 0.74 3.12 17.92
CA ALA A 225 -0.31 4.03 18.39
C ALA A 225 -1.00 4.82 17.26
N ARG A 226 -0.33 4.97 16.12
CA ARG A 226 -0.78 5.83 15.02
C ARG A 226 -0.35 5.26 13.67
N ARG A 227 -0.97 4.14 13.31
CA ARG A 227 -0.77 3.54 11.98
C ARG A 227 -1.61 4.28 10.96
N GLU A 228 -0.95 4.91 9.99
CA GLU A 228 -1.58 5.76 8.98
C GLU A 228 -1.75 5.00 7.67
N THR A 229 -2.98 4.58 7.38
CA THR A 229 -3.33 3.91 6.10
C THR A 229 -3.73 4.88 5.00
N ASN A 230 -3.83 6.18 5.31
CA ASN A 230 -4.36 7.15 4.36
C ASN A 230 -3.47 7.31 3.12
N ALA A 231 -2.16 7.45 3.29
CA ALA A 231 -1.22 7.59 2.18
C ALA A 231 -1.27 6.37 1.22
N PRO A 232 -1.09 5.12 1.67
CA PRO A 232 -1.15 3.97 0.76
C PRO A 232 -2.56 3.76 0.17
N LEU A 233 -3.65 4.05 0.90
CA LEU A 233 -4.99 4.00 0.31
C LEU A 233 -5.20 5.06 -0.77
N ASN A 234 -4.68 6.28 -0.60
CA ASN A 234 -4.73 7.31 -1.62
C ASN A 234 -3.95 6.90 -2.87
N ILE A 235 -2.80 6.22 -2.70
CA ILE A 235 -2.04 5.61 -3.80
C ILE A 235 -2.88 4.53 -4.50
N VAL A 236 -3.53 3.62 -3.76
CA VAL A 236 -4.42 2.60 -4.36
C VAL A 236 -5.51 3.26 -5.22
N MET A 237 -6.20 4.29 -4.69
CA MET A 237 -7.24 4.98 -5.46
C MET A 237 -6.69 5.68 -6.70
N HIS A 238 -5.53 6.34 -6.56
CA HIS A 238 -4.89 6.99 -7.68
C HIS A 238 -4.47 6.00 -8.77
N CYS A 239 -3.95 4.82 -8.39
CA CYS A 239 -3.61 3.74 -9.29
C CYS A 239 -4.83 3.26 -10.09
N LEU A 240 -6.00 3.12 -9.46
CA LEU A 240 -7.23 2.66 -10.13
C LEU A 240 -7.70 3.62 -11.21
N GLN A 241 -7.52 4.93 -10.99
CA GLN A 241 -7.90 5.98 -11.94
C GLN A 241 -6.96 6.08 -13.15
N GLN A 242 -5.84 5.35 -13.16
CA GLN A 242 -4.88 5.41 -14.27
C GLN A 242 -5.37 4.65 -15.50
N SER A 243 -5.10 5.21 -16.68
CA SER A 243 -5.36 4.54 -17.95
C SER A 243 -4.41 3.36 -18.21
N ASP A 244 -3.15 3.45 -17.74
CA ASP A 244 -2.16 2.38 -17.85
C ASP A 244 -2.53 1.19 -16.95
N ARG A 245 -2.74 0.02 -17.57
CA ARG A 245 -3.06 -1.24 -16.88
C ARG A 245 -1.99 -1.63 -15.85
N ARG A 246 -0.70 -1.34 -16.11
CA ARG A 246 0.38 -1.67 -15.18
C ARG A 246 0.26 -0.86 -13.88
N ARG A 247 -0.08 0.43 -13.98
CA ARG A 247 -0.32 1.29 -12.82
C ARG A 247 -1.55 0.85 -12.03
N ARG A 248 -2.64 0.46 -12.70
CA ARG A 248 -3.81 -0.14 -12.03
C ARG A 248 -3.43 -1.40 -11.24
N LEU A 249 -2.60 -2.26 -11.82
CA LEU A 249 -2.12 -3.50 -11.17
C LEU A 249 -1.26 -3.20 -9.94
N MET A 250 -0.48 -2.12 -9.92
CA MET A 250 0.25 -1.69 -8.72
C MET A 250 -0.70 -1.37 -7.56
N GLY A 251 -1.85 -0.75 -7.86
CA GLY A 251 -2.90 -0.50 -6.86
C GLY A 251 -3.46 -1.78 -6.24
N SER A 252 -3.75 -2.81 -7.04
CA SER A 252 -4.24 -4.09 -6.52
C SER A 252 -3.16 -4.86 -5.73
N ARG A 253 -1.89 -4.79 -6.15
CA ARG A 253 -0.75 -5.34 -5.41
C ARG A 253 -0.61 -4.71 -4.03
N LEU A 254 -0.63 -3.37 -3.95
CA LEU A 254 -0.61 -2.65 -2.68
C LEU A 254 -1.83 -3.00 -1.81
N MET A 255 -3.01 -3.11 -2.40
CA MET A 255 -4.22 -3.48 -1.68
C MET A 255 -4.12 -4.91 -1.11
N ASN A 256 -3.59 -5.88 -1.85
CA ASN A 256 -3.35 -7.24 -1.35
C ASN A 256 -2.44 -7.22 -0.11
N LEU A 257 -1.35 -6.46 -0.13
CA LEU A 257 -0.44 -6.33 1.01
C LEU A 257 -1.15 -5.73 2.24
N LEU A 258 -1.97 -4.69 2.05
CA LEU A 258 -2.75 -4.09 3.14
C LEU A 258 -3.80 -5.06 3.71
N ILE A 259 -4.44 -5.86 2.85
CA ILE A 259 -5.40 -6.88 3.28
C ILE A 259 -4.71 -7.96 4.11
N ASN A 260 -3.59 -8.50 3.63
CA ASN A 260 -2.82 -9.50 4.36
C ASN A 260 -2.33 -8.96 5.71
N LEU A 261 -1.86 -7.70 5.74
CA LEU A 261 -1.49 -7.04 6.98
C LEU A 261 -2.67 -6.87 7.95
N SER A 262 -3.87 -6.58 7.45
CA SER A 262 -5.11 -6.47 8.26
C SER A 262 -5.60 -7.80 8.82
N ALA A 263 -5.09 -8.93 8.32
CA ALA A 263 -5.31 -10.24 8.94
C ALA A 263 -4.57 -10.37 10.29
N THR A 264 -3.63 -9.47 10.60
CA THR A 264 -2.94 -9.39 11.89
C THR A 264 -3.65 -8.44 12.87
N THR A 265 -3.34 -8.53 14.16
CA THR A 265 -3.77 -7.54 15.18
C THR A 265 -3.07 -6.19 15.03
N HIS A 266 -2.13 -6.06 14.09
CA HIS A 266 -1.39 -4.83 13.88
C HIS A 266 -2.17 -3.80 13.06
N LEU A 267 -3.12 -4.21 12.23
CA LEU A 267 -3.89 -3.26 11.45
C LEU A 267 -5.38 -3.47 11.70
N ASP A 268 -6.07 -2.39 12.03
CA ASP A 268 -7.51 -2.40 12.31
C ASP A 268 -8.28 -2.70 11.01
N PHE A 269 -8.70 -3.95 10.86
CA PHE A 269 -9.44 -4.44 9.72
C PHE A 269 -10.75 -3.69 9.47
N PRO A 270 -11.65 -3.51 10.47
CA PRO A 270 -12.83 -2.67 10.31
C PRO A 270 -12.51 -1.25 9.81
N MET A 271 -11.49 -0.60 10.38
CA MET A 271 -11.09 0.74 9.97
C MET A 271 -10.59 0.78 8.53
N LEU A 272 -9.83 -0.22 8.10
CA LEU A 272 -9.40 -0.38 6.70
C LEU A 272 -10.60 -0.50 5.75
N VAL A 273 -11.56 -1.36 6.08
CA VAL A 273 -12.78 -1.57 5.27
C VAL A 273 -13.59 -0.27 5.16
N VAL A 274 -13.82 0.44 6.26
CA VAL A 274 -14.56 1.70 6.26
C VAL A 274 -13.82 2.77 5.45
N SER A 275 -12.49 2.86 5.61
CA SER A 275 -11.66 3.85 4.94
C SER A 275 -11.55 3.61 3.43
N LEU A 276 -11.54 2.35 2.99
CA LEU A 276 -11.59 2.04 1.57
C LEU A 276 -13.00 2.27 1.02
N PHE A 277 -14.03 1.83 1.75
CA PHE A 277 -15.43 2.00 1.34
C PHE A 277 -15.78 3.47 1.06
N SER A 278 -15.37 4.39 1.94
CA SER A 278 -15.62 5.83 1.77
C SER A 278 -14.93 6.44 0.54
N ARG A 279 -13.85 5.84 0.06
CA ARG A 279 -13.14 6.27 -1.16
C ARG A 279 -13.73 5.61 -2.41
N LEU A 280 -14.07 4.31 -2.32
CA LEU A 280 -14.70 3.57 -3.42
C LEU A 280 -16.11 4.07 -3.73
N SER A 281 -16.85 4.57 -2.74
CA SER A 281 -18.17 5.17 -2.97
C SER A 281 -18.12 6.42 -3.85
N ALA A 282 -16.95 7.06 -3.98
CA ALA A 282 -16.70 8.17 -4.90
C ALA A 282 -16.11 7.71 -6.26
N SER A 283 -15.83 6.42 -6.44
CA SER A 283 -15.18 5.86 -7.63
C SER A 283 -16.19 5.18 -8.56
N SER A 284 -15.78 4.87 -9.80
CA SER A 284 -16.65 4.17 -10.75
C SER A 284 -16.80 2.69 -10.38
N LEU A 285 -17.88 2.04 -10.83
CA LEU A 285 -18.04 0.59 -10.66
C LEU A 285 -16.90 -0.18 -11.33
N GLU A 286 -16.49 0.26 -12.51
CA GLU A 286 -15.46 -0.42 -13.29
C GLU A 286 -14.16 -0.49 -12.49
N ASP A 287 -13.82 0.59 -11.77
CA ASP A 287 -12.66 0.63 -10.88
C ASP A 287 -12.77 -0.37 -9.73
N ILE A 288 -13.95 -0.45 -9.09
CA ILE A 288 -14.21 -1.41 -8.00
C ILE A 288 -14.10 -2.84 -8.52
N SER A 289 -14.77 -3.14 -9.64
CA SER A 289 -14.72 -4.44 -10.31
C SER A 289 -13.29 -4.83 -10.67
N SER A 290 -12.57 -3.89 -11.30
CA SER A 290 -11.18 -4.07 -11.70
C SER A 290 -10.31 -4.36 -10.49
N LEU A 291 -10.42 -3.59 -9.41
CA LEU A 291 -9.72 -3.84 -8.16
C LEU A 291 -10.01 -5.25 -7.66
N MET A 292 -11.29 -5.61 -7.47
CA MET A 292 -11.69 -6.90 -6.89
C MET A 292 -11.25 -8.10 -7.72
N SER A 293 -11.25 -7.98 -9.05
CA SER A 293 -10.82 -9.05 -9.97
C SER A 293 -9.30 -9.28 -9.97
N ASN A 294 -8.51 -8.26 -9.62
CA ASN A 294 -7.04 -8.34 -9.59
C ASN A 294 -6.48 -8.67 -8.18
N LEU A 295 -7.33 -8.79 -7.16
CA LEU A 295 -6.89 -9.25 -5.83
C LEU A 295 -6.60 -10.75 -5.84
N SER A 296 -5.59 -11.17 -5.09
CA SER A 296 -5.18 -12.57 -5.02
C SER A 296 -6.26 -13.39 -4.29
N PRO A 297 -6.60 -14.60 -4.75
CA PRO A 297 -7.65 -15.42 -4.14
C PRO A 297 -7.15 -16.09 -2.85
N THR A 298 -7.00 -15.31 -1.78
CA THR A 298 -6.60 -15.80 -0.46
C THR A 298 -7.76 -15.73 0.54
N PRO A 299 -7.77 -16.52 1.62
CA PRO A 299 -8.80 -16.43 2.66
C PRO A 299 -8.95 -15.01 3.25
N ALA A 300 -7.84 -14.28 3.40
CA ALA A 300 -7.85 -12.89 3.88
C ALA A 300 -8.56 -11.96 2.89
N VAL A 301 -8.32 -12.12 1.58
CA VAL A 301 -8.99 -11.36 0.52
C VAL A 301 -10.48 -11.69 0.44
N PHE A 302 -10.87 -12.96 0.52
CA PHE A 302 -12.29 -13.33 0.53
C PHE A 302 -13.02 -12.73 1.73
N LYS A 303 -12.44 -12.82 2.92
CA LYS A 303 -12.96 -12.18 4.14
C LYS A 303 -13.07 -10.67 3.98
N PHE A 304 -12.07 -10.03 3.39
CA PHE A 304 -12.07 -8.61 3.09
C PHE A 304 -13.22 -8.22 2.13
N LYS A 305 -13.36 -8.94 1.01
CA LYS A 305 -14.45 -8.73 0.03
C LYS A 305 -15.82 -8.83 0.70
N VAL A 306 -16.03 -9.88 1.50
CA VAL A 306 -17.28 -10.07 2.25
C VAL A 306 -17.56 -8.88 3.17
N ALA A 307 -16.58 -8.43 3.95
CA ALA A 307 -16.75 -7.29 4.87
C ALA A 307 -17.05 -5.98 4.11
N LEU A 308 -16.39 -5.77 2.96
CA LEU A 308 -16.62 -4.60 2.13
C LEU A 308 -18.04 -4.58 1.53
N TYR A 309 -18.51 -5.71 1.00
CA TYR A 309 -19.87 -5.82 0.47
C TYR A 309 -20.92 -5.74 1.58
N GLN A 310 -20.66 -6.32 2.75
CA GLN A 310 -21.52 -6.14 3.93
C GLN A 310 -21.65 -4.66 4.30
N LYS A 311 -20.54 -3.90 4.28
CA LYS A 311 -20.56 -2.45 4.51
C LYS A 311 -21.38 -1.72 3.44
N TYR A 312 -21.19 -2.07 2.16
CA TYR A 312 -21.95 -1.52 1.03
C TYR A 312 -23.47 -1.70 1.21
N PHE A 313 -23.93 -2.91 1.52
CA PHE A 313 -25.34 -3.20 1.69
C PHE A 313 -25.92 -2.64 3.00
N SER A 314 -25.11 -2.53 4.05
CA SER A 314 -25.56 -1.95 5.33
C SER A 314 -25.80 -0.44 5.20
N ASP A 315 -24.87 0.29 4.60
CA ASP A 315 -25.00 1.75 4.45
C ASP A 315 -26.14 2.12 3.50
N SER A 316 -26.42 1.29 2.49
CA SER A 316 -27.55 1.47 1.57
C SER A 316 -28.92 1.43 2.27
N ASN A 317 -29.03 0.69 3.39
CA ASN A 317 -30.28 0.59 4.15
C ASN A 317 -30.47 1.76 5.13
N ASP A 318 -29.39 2.38 5.59
CA ASP A 318 -29.43 3.46 6.59
C ASP A 318 -29.80 4.83 5.98
N VAL A 319 -29.61 5.04 4.67
CA VAL A 319 -30.00 6.29 3.99
C VAL A 319 -31.51 6.57 4.11
N ALA A 320 -32.34 5.53 4.25
CA ALA A 320 -33.78 5.68 4.49
C ALA A 320 -34.13 6.13 5.92
N LYS A 321 -33.17 6.09 6.86
CA LYS A 321 -33.35 6.43 8.27
C LYS A 321 -32.40 7.54 8.71
N VAL A 322 -32.26 8.60 7.92
CA VAL A 322 -31.68 9.88 8.40
C VAL A 322 -32.67 10.55 9.37
N GLY A 323 -33.00 9.85 10.45
CA GLY A 323 -33.53 10.43 11.67
C GLY A 323 -32.38 11.11 12.40
N VAL A 324 -32.64 12.30 12.92
CA VAL A 324 -31.75 13.16 13.72
C VAL A 324 -30.75 12.32 14.53
N ARG A 325 -29.51 12.22 14.04
CA ARG A 325 -28.43 11.51 14.74
C ARG A 325 -28.30 12.16 16.13
N PRO A 326 -28.44 11.40 17.24
CA PRO A 326 -28.28 11.96 18.57
C PRO A 326 -26.93 12.66 18.65
N ARG A 327 -26.92 13.93 19.05
CA ARG A 327 -25.68 14.69 19.23
C ARG A 327 -24.73 13.86 20.12
N PRO A 328 -23.44 13.74 19.76
CA PRO A 328 -22.49 12.98 20.56
C PRO A 328 -22.44 13.55 21.97
N GLN A 329 -23.09 12.87 22.92
CA GLN A 329 -22.95 13.18 24.34
C GLN A 329 -21.52 12.80 24.75
N ALA A 330 -20.78 13.76 25.28
CA ALA A 330 -19.45 13.56 25.83
C ALA A 330 -19.52 12.47 26.90
N ARG A 331 -18.96 11.28 26.60
CA ARG A 331 -18.82 10.22 27.61
C ARG A 331 -17.87 10.72 28.69
N ALA A 332 -18.33 10.71 29.94
CA ALA A 332 -17.49 10.96 31.10
C ALA A 332 -16.27 10.01 31.05
N GLN A 333 -15.06 10.56 31.15
CA GLN A 333 -13.86 9.74 31.16
C GLN A 333 -13.90 8.78 32.36
N PRO A 334 -13.70 7.47 32.16
CA PRO A 334 -13.65 6.53 33.26
C PRO A 334 -12.46 6.88 34.17
N LYS A 335 -12.75 7.15 35.45
CA LYS A 335 -11.73 7.39 36.48
C LYS A 335 -10.82 6.17 36.57
N GLY A 336 -9.50 6.41 36.45
CA GLY A 336 -8.46 5.39 36.37
C GLY A 336 -8.58 4.35 37.49
N SER A 337 -8.77 3.09 37.10
CA SER A 337 -8.66 1.96 38.01
C SER A 337 -7.17 1.58 38.14
N PRO A 338 -6.70 1.22 39.35
CA PRO A 338 -5.30 0.88 39.59
C PRO A 338 -4.87 -0.30 38.73
N ALA A 339 -3.75 -0.13 38.02
CA ALA A 339 -3.19 -1.12 37.13
C ALA A 339 -2.83 -2.40 37.91
N LYS A 340 -3.54 -3.48 37.65
CA LYS A 340 -3.16 -4.80 38.15
C LYS A 340 -1.83 -5.23 37.49
N PRO A 341 -0.86 -5.75 38.27
CA PRO A 341 0.39 -6.26 37.73
C PRO A 341 0.10 -7.37 36.72
N ARG A 342 0.71 -7.23 35.55
CA ARG A 342 0.48 -8.11 34.39
C ARG A 342 1.35 -9.36 34.58
N ASP A 343 0.73 -10.45 34.98
CA ASP A 343 1.36 -11.77 35.06
C ASP A 343 1.92 -12.20 33.69
N LEU A 344 2.96 -13.03 33.77
CA LEU A 344 3.90 -13.46 32.75
C LEU A 344 3.29 -13.70 31.35
N ALA A 345 3.99 -13.18 30.34
CA ALA A 345 3.62 -13.06 28.94
C ALA A 345 3.20 -14.40 28.30
N GLN A 346 1.89 -14.64 28.20
CA GLN A 346 1.37 -15.59 27.23
C GLN A 346 1.64 -15.07 25.80
N PRO A 347 1.99 -15.96 24.84
CA PRO A 347 2.18 -15.58 23.45
C PRO A 347 0.88 -14.96 22.91
N VAL A 348 0.92 -13.65 22.64
CA VAL A 348 -0.23 -12.94 22.09
C VAL A 348 -0.43 -13.43 20.67
N SER A 349 -1.57 -14.10 20.42
CA SER A 349 -1.96 -14.50 19.07
C SER A 349 -1.99 -13.27 18.16
N LEU A 350 -1.19 -13.30 17.10
CA LEU A 350 -1.11 -12.22 16.11
C LEU A 350 -2.30 -12.21 15.14
N VAL A 351 -3.14 -13.24 15.13
CA VAL A 351 -4.29 -13.36 14.22
C VAL A 351 -5.40 -12.40 14.64
N ASN A 352 -5.88 -11.61 13.68
CA ASN A 352 -7.03 -10.74 13.88
C ASN A 352 -8.31 -11.57 14.03
N LYS A 353 -8.95 -11.47 15.20
CA LYS A 353 -10.19 -12.17 15.53
C LYS A 353 -11.46 -11.50 15.00
N SER A 354 -11.34 -10.60 14.01
CA SER A 354 -12.52 -10.09 13.31
C SER A 354 -13.33 -11.27 12.77
N ARG A 355 -14.57 -11.43 13.24
CA ARG A 355 -15.40 -12.58 12.87
C ARG A 355 -16.00 -12.34 11.49
N ALA A 356 -15.96 -13.35 10.62
CA ALA A 356 -16.74 -13.30 9.39
C ALA A 356 -18.26 -13.22 9.72
N PRO A 357 -19.08 -12.58 8.88
CA PRO A 357 -20.52 -12.55 9.09
C PRO A 357 -21.10 -13.98 9.08
N SER A 358 -22.20 -14.16 9.82
CA SER A 358 -22.91 -15.44 9.79
C SER A 358 -23.66 -15.61 8.46
N SER A 359 -23.93 -16.85 8.11
CA SER A 359 -24.68 -17.24 6.94
C SER A 359 -26.09 -16.64 6.96
N ALA A 360 -26.74 -16.58 8.13
CA ALA A 360 -28.00 -15.86 8.34
C ALA A 360 -27.89 -14.35 8.01
N GLU A 361 -26.77 -13.71 8.36
CA GLU A 361 -26.53 -12.32 7.99
C GLU A 361 -26.34 -12.17 6.48
N ILE A 362 -25.58 -13.07 5.84
CA ILE A 362 -25.42 -13.09 4.38
C ILE A 362 -26.78 -13.22 3.67
N LEU A 363 -27.64 -14.17 4.09
CA LEU A 363 -28.99 -14.31 3.52
C LEU A 363 -29.82 -13.03 3.69
N ARG A 364 -29.75 -12.39 4.87
CA ARG A 364 -30.43 -11.09 5.10
C ARG A 364 -29.94 -10.00 4.16
N LEU A 365 -28.63 -9.93 3.88
CA LEU A 365 -28.06 -8.97 2.93
C LEU A 365 -28.49 -9.29 1.48
N MET A 366 -28.63 -10.56 1.14
CA MET A 366 -29.12 -11.00 -0.17
C MET A 366 -30.60 -10.67 -0.39
N GLU A 367 -31.42 -10.79 0.65
CA GLU A 367 -32.85 -10.46 0.62
C GLU A 367 -33.12 -8.97 0.73
N ALA A 368 -32.13 -8.17 1.16
CA ALA A 368 -32.27 -6.72 1.25
C ALA A 368 -32.64 -6.15 -0.13
N LYS A 369 -33.75 -5.40 -0.15
CA LYS A 369 -34.20 -4.66 -1.33
C LYS A 369 -33.11 -3.64 -1.66
N THR A 370 -32.47 -3.80 -2.79
CA THR A 370 -31.53 -2.80 -3.29
C THR A 370 -32.34 -1.66 -3.83
N PHE A 371 -32.41 -0.58 -3.07
CA PHE A 371 -33.00 0.66 -3.56
C PHE A 371 -32.19 1.07 -4.79
N SER A 372 -32.87 1.30 -5.91
CA SER A 372 -32.29 1.92 -7.11
C SER A 372 -32.00 3.39 -6.82
N SER A 373 -31.15 3.64 -5.82
CA SER A 373 -30.67 4.97 -5.51
C SER A 373 -29.91 5.46 -6.72
N VAL A 374 -30.55 6.44 -7.35
CA VAL A 374 -30.15 7.22 -8.51
C VAL A 374 -28.64 7.50 -8.52
N ASN A 375 -28.01 7.21 -9.67
CA ASN A 375 -26.66 7.61 -10.12
C ASN A 375 -25.50 6.62 -10.04
N THR A 376 -25.59 5.46 -9.38
CA THR A 376 -24.53 4.45 -9.51
C THR A 376 -24.89 3.47 -10.63
N ALA A 377 -24.14 3.51 -11.74
CA ALA A 377 -24.25 2.58 -12.87
C ALA A 377 -23.91 1.11 -12.51
N ALA A 378 -23.86 0.79 -11.22
CA ALA A 378 -23.51 -0.52 -10.72
C ALA A 378 -24.72 -1.43 -10.62
N SER A 379 -24.66 -2.60 -11.26
CA SER A 379 -25.69 -3.63 -11.07
C SER A 379 -25.60 -4.16 -9.62
N PRO A 380 -26.61 -3.91 -8.76
CA PRO A 380 -26.63 -4.46 -7.41
C PRO A 380 -26.58 -6.00 -7.40
N LEU A 381 -27.04 -6.63 -8.49
CA LEU A 381 -26.97 -8.08 -8.70
C LEU A 381 -25.52 -8.55 -8.75
N ARG A 382 -24.64 -7.83 -9.44
CA ARG A 382 -23.22 -8.16 -9.51
C ARG A 382 -22.55 -8.14 -8.13
N MET A 383 -22.84 -7.14 -7.31
CA MET A 383 -22.27 -7.08 -5.95
C MET A 383 -22.79 -8.21 -5.06
N LYS A 384 -24.06 -8.60 -5.21
CA LYS A 384 -24.65 -9.75 -4.53
C LYS A 384 -24.00 -11.06 -4.97
N PHE A 385 -23.75 -11.22 -6.28
CA PHE A 385 -23.02 -12.34 -6.85
C PHE A 385 -21.61 -12.45 -6.26
N GLU A 386 -20.83 -11.37 -6.31
CA GLU A 386 -19.46 -11.33 -5.78
C GLU A 386 -19.40 -11.57 -4.27
N LEU A 387 -20.39 -11.09 -3.51
CA LEU A 387 -20.52 -11.38 -2.08
C LEU A 387 -20.65 -12.88 -1.83
N LEU A 388 -21.56 -13.57 -2.53
CA LEU A 388 -21.79 -15.00 -2.34
C LEU A 388 -20.60 -15.85 -2.79
N VAL A 389 -20.01 -15.53 -3.94
CA VAL A 389 -18.81 -16.22 -4.44
C VAL A 389 -17.67 -16.08 -3.44
N SER A 390 -17.42 -14.85 -2.95
CA SER A 390 -16.38 -14.60 -1.95
C SER A 390 -16.66 -15.28 -0.61
N TYR A 391 -17.92 -15.28 -0.15
CA TYR A 391 -18.30 -15.93 1.09
C TYR A 391 -18.14 -17.46 0.99
N ASN A 392 -18.56 -18.07 -0.11
CA ASN A 392 -18.41 -19.50 -0.32
C ASN A 392 -16.94 -19.93 -0.41
N ALA A 393 -16.11 -19.16 -1.14
CA ALA A 393 -14.68 -19.39 -1.22
C ALA A 393 -14.02 -19.28 0.17
N PHE A 394 -14.39 -18.25 0.95
CA PHE A 394 -13.95 -18.12 2.34
C PHE A 394 -14.33 -19.35 3.18
N GLN A 395 -15.59 -19.82 3.11
CA GLN A 395 -16.05 -20.99 3.88
C GLN A 395 -15.31 -22.28 3.49
N THR A 396 -14.90 -22.40 2.22
CA THR A 396 -14.17 -23.56 1.70
C THR A 396 -12.72 -23.58 2.20
N ASP A 397 -12.05 -22.43 2.15
CA ASP A 397 -10.61 -22.32 2.39
C ASP A 397 -10.23 -21.96 3.83
N ALA A 398 -11.17 -21.38 4.61
CA ALA A 398 -10.89 -20.95 5.98
C ALA A 398 -10.60 -22.15 6.92
N PRO A 399 -9.85 -21.93 8.00
CA PRO A 399 -9.69 -22.93 9.07
C PRO A 399 -11.06 -23.33 9.65
N PRO A 400 -11.27 -24.59 10.09
CA PRO A 400 -12.56 -25.05 10.62
C PRO A 400 -13.13 -24.19 11.76
N ALA A 401 -12.26 -23.58 12.58
CA ALA A 401 -12.65 -22.70 13.68
C ALA A 401 -13.30 -21.38 13.22
N ASP A 402 -13.00 -20.94 11.99
CA ASP A 402 -13.50 -19.69 11.42
C ASP A 402 -14.69 -19.91 10.48
N ARG A 403 -15.03 -21.18 10.17
CA ARG A 403 -16.16 -21.53 9.30
C ARG A 403 -17.49 -21.35 10.01
N ASP A 404 -18.51 -21.02 9.24
CA ASP A 404 -19.88 -21.01 9.71
C ASP A 404 -20.46 -22.45 9.63
N PRO A 405 -20.80 -23.09 10.76
CA PRO A 405 -21.31 -24.45 10.77
C PRO A 405 -22.69 -24.59 10.10
N GLU A 406 -23.44 -23.50 9.95
CA GLU A 406 -24.77 -23.52 9.32
C GLU A 406 -24.70 -23.43 7.79
N TRP A 407 -23.59 -22.93 7.24
CA TRP A 407 -23.43 -22.73 5.79
C TRP A 407 -23.69 -24.00 4.97
N PRO A 408 -23.10 -25.17 5.28
CA PRO A 408 -23.37 -26.41 4.52
C PRO A 408 -24.83 -26.86 4.61
N ASN A 409 -25.52 -26.58 5.73
CA ASN A 409 -26.92 -26.97 5.91
C ASN A 409 -27.85 -26.10 5.04
N LEU A 410 -27.55 -24.81 4.90
CA LEU A 410 -28.30 -23.89 4.04
C LEU A 410 -28.19 -24.23 2.55
N LEU A 411 -27.04 -24.77 2.12
CA LEU A 411 -26.86 -25.25 0.75
C LEU A 411 -27.68 -26.52 0.47
N ARG A 412 -27.89 -27.38 1.49
CA ARG A 412 -28.60 -28.67 1.34
C ARG A 412 -30.12 -28.59 1.52
N ASN A 413 -30.61 -27.65 2.32
CA ASN A 413 -32.04 -27.59 2.69
C ASN A 413 -32.90 -26.74 1.73
N GLY A 414 -32.34 -26.33 0.59
CA GLY A 414 -33.00 -25.48 -0.41
C GLY A 414 -33.25 -24.03 0.04
N ALA A 415 -32.80 -23.61 1.22
CA ALA A 415 -32.94 -22.22 1.66
C ALA A 415 -32.13 -21.28 0.78
N MET A 416 -30.89 -21.65 0.44
CA MET A 416 -30.07 -20.87 -0.48
C MET A 416 -30.75 -20.72 -1.85
N ALA A 417 -31.27 -21.80 -2.43
CA ALA A 417 -31.97 -21.75 -3.73
C ALA A 417 -33.11 -20.71 -3.72
N ARG A 418 -33.96 -20.73 -2.69
CA ARG A 418 -35.05 -19.76 -2.53
C ARG A 418 -34.54 -18.32 -2.42
N THR A 419 -33.47 -18.09 -1.66
CA THR A 419 -32.87 -16.76 -1.53
C THR A 419 -32.26 -16.29 -2.86
N LEU A 420 -31.65 -17.20 -3.63
CA LEU A 420 -31.11 -16.90 -4.95
C LEU A 420 -32.24 -16.55 -5.94
N ASP A 421 -33.34 -17.29 -5.94
CA ASP A 421 -34.50 -16.99 -6.78
C ASP A 421 -35.11 -15.62 -6.41
N ALA A 422 -35.17 -15.30 -5.11
CA ALA A 422 -35.66 -14.00 -4.64
C ALA A 422 -34.71 -12.84 -5.01
N ALA A 423 -33.40 -13.07 -4.96
CA ALA A 423 -32.40 -12.03 -5.21
C ALA A 423 -32.15 -11.80 -6.71
N PHE A 424 -32.19 -12.85 -7.53
CA PHE A 424 -31.79 -12.81 -8.95
C PHE A 424 -32.93 -13.10 -9.93
N GLY A 425 -34.05 -13.68 -9.50
CA GLY A 425 -35.25 -13.93 -10.33
C GLY A 425 -36.07 -12.69 -10.65
N CYS A 426 -35.41 -11.53 -10.79
CA CYS A 426 -36.04 -10.26 -11.10
C CYS A 426 -36.65 -10.29 -12.51
N LYS A 427 -37.85 -9.71 -12.66
CA LYS A 427 -38.48 -9.53 -13.98
C LYS A 427 -38.07 -8.17 -14.59
N GLY A 428 -38.07 -8.07 -15.92
CA GLY A 428 -37.83 -6.82 -16.65
C GLY A 428 -36.43 -6.71 -17.24
N ALA A 429 -35.89 -5.49 -17.37
CA ALA A 429 -34.64 -5.22 -18.07
C ALA A 429 -33.40 -5.91 -17.46
N ALA A 430 -33.45 -6.25 -16.16
CA ALA A 430 -32.36 -6.95 -15.47
C ALA A 430 -32.55 -8.49 -15.41
N ALA A 431 -33.59 -9.03 -16.06
CA ALA A 431 -33.91 -10.47 -15.98
C ALA A 431 -32.82 -11.35 -16.58
N GLU A 432 -32.25 -10.96 -17.71
CA GLU A 432 -31.19 -11.73 -18.39
C GLU A 432 -29.88 -11.76 -17.57
N GLU A 433 -29.49 -10.61 -17.00
CA GLU A 433 -28.32 -10.53 -16.12
C GLU A 433 -28.54 -11.33 -14.83
N GLY A 434 -29.72 -11.19 -14.22
CA GLY A 434 -30.10 -11.94 -13.02
C GLY A 434 -30.05 -13.45 -13.23
N GLU A 435 -30.67 -13.93 -14.30
CA GLU A 435 -30.66 -15.36 -14.67
C GLU A 435 -29.24 -15.87 -14.91
N SER A 436 -28.41 -15.09 -15.60
CA SER A 436 -27.00 -15.46 -15.85
C SER A 436 -26.22 -15.65 -14.55
N TYR A 437 -26.34 -14.72 -13.58
CA TYR A 437 -25.71 -14.89 -12.28
C TYR A 437 -26.31 -16.04 -11.46
N ARG A 438 -27.62 -16.26 -11.55
CA ARG A 438 -28.32 -17.35 -10.88
C ARG A 438 -27.76 -18.72 -11.28
N VAL A 439 -27.63 -18.96 -12.59
CA VAL A 439 -27.08 -20.20 -13.16
C VAL A 439 -25.63 -20.41 -12.74
N LEU A 440 -24.81 -19.35 -12.78
CA LEU A 440 -23.42 -19.42 -12.33
C LEU A 440 -23.31 -19.75 -10.83
N LEU A 441 -24.18 -19.17 -10.00
CA LEU A 441 -24.18 -19.45 -8.56
C LEU A 441 -24.62 -20.88 -8.25
N ASP A 442 -25.59 -21.46 -8.97
CA ASP A 442 -25.94 -22.87 -8.79
C ASP A 442 -24.73 -23.77 -9.05
N ALA A 443 -23.99 -23.51 -10.12
CA ALA A 443 -22.79 -24.26 -10.46
C ALA A 443 -21.65 -24.09 -9.42
N ILE A 444 -21.41 -22.87 -8.95
CA ILE A 444 -20.33 -22.56 -7.99
C ILE A 444 -20.67 -23.10 -6.59
N LEU A 445 -21.92 -22.94 -6.15
CA LEU A 445 -22.35 -23.28 -4.79
C LEU A 445 -22.74 -24.76 -4.65
N ASN A 446 -22.90 -25.49 -5.76
CA ASN A 446 -23.43 -26.86 -5.79
C ASN A 446 -24.76 -26.98 -5.03
N VAL A 447 -25.69 -26.06 -5.31
CA VAL A 447 -27.05 -26.08 -4.73
C VAL A 447 -27.86 -27.13 -5.51
N TYR A 448 -28.38 -28.13 -4.79
CA TYR A 448 -29.16 -29.25 -5.34
C TYR A 448 -30.64 -29.17 -4.91
#